data_AF-A0A840D6K7-F1
#
_entry.id   AF-A0A840D6K7-F1
#
_cell.length_a   1.000
_cell.length_b   1.000
_cell.length_c   1.000
_cell.angle_alpha   90.00
_cell.angle_beta   90.00
_cell.angle_gamma   90.00
#
_symmetry.space_group_name_H-M   'P 1'
#
loop_
_entity.id
_entity.type
_entity.pdbx_description
1 polymer ?
#
loop_
_entity_poly.entity_id
_entity_poly.type
_entity_poly.pdbx_seq_one_letter_code
_entity_poly.pdbx_strand_id
1 'polypeptide(L)'
;MKKNLIYTLIGCFMLAFAACDDIEDATSKHVYGENENPYLKVNAAATVTTSLKFPVARFEPQTLNLKDYAAKFHDYLGMTVDEAVSALADGSVVFYNINSSKGSWNKAAMTKGTTGWYYNTAGGVSEKENAIASLELDKDAKTLVVSMIDGAPVGTSLNLNVGFALNGPDYDNYVRFSFTVTVTDPGRIIVTDNIPTGDYASFQIDFADHENVIVENLGMTLKEFTAACKDSEGDIALYMVDNTTGAWDKESAYTAGGSGISYWLDANCKVTTWNTAGFTLFVETSDDGSFVAIGRAPAIASGTKINIRFVYASKSDDSKFIEFIVNATFD
;
A
#
# COMPACT_ATOMS: atom_id res chain seq x y z
N MET A 1 50.31 35.57 -45.72
CA MET A 1 49.07 35.00 -45.13
C MET A 1 49.32 34.15 -43.88
N LYS A 2 50.29 33.20 -43.85
CA LYS A 2 50.55 32.36 -42.66
C LYS A 2 50.94 33.11 -41.36
N LYS A 3 51.71 34.21 -41.47
CA LYS A 3 52.11 35.00 -40.28
C LYS A 3 50.94 35.75 -39.64
N ASN A 4 50.01 36.29 -40.45
CA ASN A 4 48.85 37.02 -39.94
C ASN A 4 47.85 36.09 -39.26
N LEU A 5 47.67 34.86 -39.77
CA LEU A 5 46.86 33.81 -39.12
C LEU A 5 47.41 33.41 -37.75
N ILE A 6 48.73 33.34 -37.58
CA ILE A 6 49.37 33.01 -36.29
C ILE A 6 49.17 34.15 -35.28
N TYR A 7 49.30 35.41 -35.70
CA TYR A 7 49.04 36.54 -34.79
C TYR A 7 47.55 36.67 -34.41
N THR A 8 46.63 36.37 -35.32
CA THR A 8 45.20 36.29 -35.00
C THR A 8 44.89 35.13 -34.05
N LEU A 9 45.51 33.96 -34.24
CA LEU A 9 45.33 32.81 -33.34
C LEU A 9 45.88 33.09 -31.94
N ILE A 10 47.05 33.73 -31.82
CA ILE A 10 47.64 34.16 -30.54
C ILE A 10 46.76 35.23 -29.86
N GLY A 11 46.19 36.17 -30.63
CA GLY A 11 45.21 37.13 -30.11
C GLY A 11 43.92 36.48 -29.59
N CYS A 12 43.41 35.45 -30.29
CA CYS A 12 42.25 34.67 -29.84
C CYS A 12 42.55 33.82 -28.60
N PHE A 13 43.77 33.27 -28.45
CA PHE A 13 44.17 32.58 -27.23
C PHE A 13 44.30 33.54 -26.04
N MET A 14 44.82 34.76 -26.25
CA MET A 14 44.89 35.76 -25.16
C MET A 14 43.52 36.31 -24.75
N LEU A 15 42.52 36.30 -25.66
CA LEU A 15 41.13 36.64 -25.33
C LEU A 15 40.37 35.50 -24.64
N ALA A 16 40.78 34.23 -24.83
CA ALA A 16 40.14 33.08 -24.20
C ALA A 16 40.55 32.86 -22.74
N PHE A 17 41.67 33.45 -22.29
CA PHE A 17 42.11 33.40 -20.88
C PHE A 17 41.58 34.54 -20.01
N ALA A 18 40.84 35.50 -20.58
CA ALA A 18 40.17 36.57 -19.84
C ALA A 18 38.76 36.18 -19.35
N ALA A 19 38.38 34.90 -19.45
CA ALA A 19 37.06 34.41 -19.04
C ALA A 19 37.05 33.75 -17.65
N CYS A 20 38.12 33.88 -16.88
CA CYS A 20 38.19 33.40 -15.51
C CYS A 20 38.85 34.49 -14.65
N ASP A 21 38.11 35.59 -14.47
CA ASP A 21 38.53 36.66 -13.56
C ASP A 21 38.37 36.25 -12.08
N ASP A 22 37.73 35.10 -11.81
CA ASP A 22 37.49 34.61 -10.46
C ASP A 22 37.78 33.11 -10.32
N ILE A 23 38.99 32.80 -9.85
CA ILE A 23 39.38 31.42 -9.48
C ILE A 23 38.51 30.88 -8.34
N GLU A 24 37.92 31.75 -7.52
CA GLU A 24 37.01 31.35 -6.44
C GLU A 24 35.65 30.89 -6.98
N ASP A 25 35.18 31.42 -8.12
CA ASP A 25 33.94 30.94 -8.77
C ASP A 25 34.11 29.50 -9.29
N ALA A 26 35.30 29.14 -9.77
CA ALA A 26 35.61 27.79 -10.23
C ALA A 26 35.89 26.77 -9.10
N THR A 27 36.11 27.22 -7.86
CA THR A 27 36.46 26.37 -6.71
C THR A 27 35.45 26.39 -5.57
N SER A 28 34.53 27.35 -5.56
CA SER A 28 33.42 27.41 -4.63
C SER A 28 32.32 26.41 -4.99
N LYS A 29 31.56 25.97 -3.97
CA LYS A 29 30.44 25.06 -4.20
C LYS A 29 29.32 25.81 -4.92
N HIS A 30 28.76 25.19 -5.96
CA HIS A 30 27.59 25.70 -6.68
C HIS A 30 26.46 26.02 -5.70
N VAL A 31 25.86 27.20 -5.85
CA VAL A 31 24.71 27.63 -5.05
C VAL A 31 23.46 27.46 -5.91
N TYR A 32 22.63 26.48 -5.57
CA TYR A 32 21.41 26.19 -6.32
C TYR A 32 20.41 27.34 -6.24
N GLY A 33 19.89 27.75 -7.40
CA GLY A 33 18.84 28.75 -7.50
C GLY A 33 17.48 28.28 -6.96
N GLU A 34 16.51 29.20 -6.87
CA GLU A 34 15.16 28.89 -6.39
C GLU A 34 14.49 27.77 -7.21
N ASN A 35 14.65 27.81 -8.54
CA ASN A 35 14.05 26.88 -9.49
C ASN A 35 14.98 25.72 -9.89
N GLU A 36 16.14 25.61 -9.26
CA GLU A 36 17.11 24.56 -9.54
C GLU A 36 17.01 23.46 -8.48
N ASN A 37 16.97 22.20 -8.92
CA ASN A 37 16.91 21.05 -8.04
C ASN A 37 18.33 20.60 -7.65
N PRO A 38 18.70 20.68 -6.36
CA PRO A 38 20.01 20.25 -5.90
C PRO A 38 20.28 18.78 -6.18
N TYR A 39 21.51 18.45 -6.55
CA TYR A 39 21.93 17.06 -6.65
C TYR A 39 21.87 16.40 -5.27
N LEU A 40 21.36 15.17 -5.19
CA LEU A 40 21.34 14.39 -3.97
C LEU A 40 22.57 13.47 -3.94
N LYS A 41 23.56 13.83 -3.13
CA LYS A 41 24.68 12.95 -2.84
C LYS A 41 24.21 11.71 -2.10
N VAL A 42 24.60 10.53 -2.57
CA VAL A 42 24.18 9.27 -1.97
C VAL A 42 24.89 9.04 -0.64
N ASN A 43 24.11 8.94 0.44
CA ASN A 43 24.56 8.49 1.76
C ASN A 43 23.55 7.49 2.34
N ALA A 44 23.91 6.21 2.30
CA ALA A 44 23.07 5.12 2.82
C ALA A 44 22.88 5.20 4.34
N ALA A 45 23.89 5.69 5.07
CA ALA A 45 23.85 5.77 6.52
C ALA A 45 22.93 6.91 7.03
N ALA A 46 22.72 7.94 6.21
CA ALA A 46 21.72 8.98 6.42
C ALA A 46 20.30 8.59 5.94
N THR A 47 20.14 7.42 5.32
CA THR A 47 18.86 6.97 4.76
C THR A 47 18.14 6.02 5.72
N VAL A 48 16.84 6.17 5.84
CA VAL A 48 15.90 5.27 6.50
C VAL A 48 15.04 4.65 5.41
N THR A 49 14.93 3.32 5.40
CA THR A 49 14.07 2.60 4.45
C THR A 49 12.96 1.89 5.21
N THR A 50 11.73 2.07 4.77
CA THR A 50 10.55 1.48 5.41
C THR A 50 9.64 0.90 4.34
N SER A 51 9.17 -0.32 4.56
CA SER A 51 8.16 -0.95 3.70
C SER A 51 6.79 -0.81 4.35
N LEU A 52 5.84 -0.23 3.62
CA LEU A 52 4.46 -0.03 4.06
C LEU A 52 3.53 -0.83 3.16
N LYS A 53 2.69 -1.66 3.77
CA LYS A 53 1.69 -2.47 3.06
C LYS A 53 0.31 -1.92 3.37
N PHE A 54 -0.45 -1.60 2.33
CA PHE A 54 -1.82 -1.13 2.42
C PHE A 54 -2.75 -2.21 1.84
N PRO A 55 -3.61 -2.83 2.65
CA PRO A 55 -4.67 -3.70 2.15
C PRO A 55 -5.64 -2.92 1.26
N VAL A 56 -6.04 -3.49 0.12
CA VAL A 56 -7.15 -2.93 -0.67
C VAL A 56 -8.41 -2.79 0.19
N ALA A 57 -9.16 -1.71 -0.02
CA ALA A 57 -10.31 -1.31 0.80
C ALA A 57 -10.00 -0.92 2.27
N ARG A 58 -8.72 -0.87 2.67
CA ARG A 58 -8.28 -0.41 4.00
C ARG A 58 -7.06 0.50 3.87
N PHE A 59 -7.30 1.72 3.40
CA PHE A 59 -6.26 2.73 3.20
C PHE A 59 -6.04 3.60 4.44
N GLU A 60 -5.99 2.95 5.60
CA GLU A 60 -5.67 3.62 6.86
C GLU A 60 -4.27 4.23 6.80
N PRO A 61 -4.10 5.52 7.12
CA PRO A 61 -2.80 6.17 7.14
C PRO A 61 -1.80 5.43 8.04
N GLN A 62 -0.59 5.21 7.54
CA GLN A 62 0.51 4.65 8.33
C GLN A 62 1.51 5.74 8.66
N THR A 63 1.98 5.74 9.90
CA THR A 63 2.85 6.79 10.44
C THR A 63 4.22 6.26 10.81
N LEU A 64 5.26 7.01 10.46
CA LEU A 64 6.63 6.81 10.94
C LEU A 64 6.98 7.93 11.91
N ASN A 65 7.37 7.58 13.14
CA ASN A 65 7.79 8.56 14.14
C ASN A 65 9.24 8.98 13.90
N LEU A 66 9.48 10.27 13.73
CA LEU A 66 10.82 10.80 13.48
C LEU A 66 11.74 10.60 14.70
N LYS A 67 11.19 10.55 15.91
CA LYS A 67 11.96 10.37 17.15
C LYS A 67 12.61 8.99 17.26
N ASP A 68 12.07 7.99 16.58
CA ASP A 68 12.69 6.66 16.49
C ASP A 68 14.03 6.70 15.72
N TYR A 69 14.26 7.78 14.96
CA TYR A 69 15.47 8.01 14.17
C TYR A 69 16.26 9.23 14.67
N ALA A 70 16.08 9.64 15.92
CA ALA A 70 16.74 10.82 16.49
C ALA A 70 18.26 10.81 16.34
N ALA A 71 18.91 9.64 16.44
CA ALA A 71 20.35 9.50 16.21
C ALA A 71 20.77 9.96 14.80
N LYS A 72 19.97 9.69 13.76
CA LYS A 72 20.28 10.15 12.40
C LYS A 72 20.17 11.66 12.26
N PHE A 73 19.18 12.28 12.91
CA PHE A 73 19.09 13.74 12.95
C PHE A 73 20.33 14.34 13.61
N HIS A 74 20.76 13.78 14.74
CA HIS A 74 21.96 14.25 15.43
C HIS A 74 23.22 14.05 14.57
N ASP A 75 23.43 12.86 14.01
CA ASP A 75 24.67 12.52 13.31
C ASP A 75 24.82 13.21 11.95
N TYR A 76 23.71 13.47 11.24
CA TYR A 76 23.75 13.99 9.87
C TYR A 76 23.28 15.45 9.72
N LEU A 77 22.48 15.96 10.67
CA LEU A 77 22.07 17.36 10.71
C LEU A 77 22.71 18.13 11.88
N GLY A 78 23.28 17.45 12.88
CA GLY A 78 23.77 18.11 14.09
C GLY A 78 22.65 18.65 14.97
N MET A 79 21.42 18.14 14.82
CA MET A 79 20.21 18.65 15.46
C MET A 79 19.40 17.51 16.09
N THR A 80 18.64 17.82 17.13
CA THR A 80 17.52 16.97 17.56
C THR A 80 16.37 17.04 16.55
N VAL A 81 15.44 16.08 16.62
CA VAL A 81 14.22 16.09 15.79
C VAL A 81 13.40 17.35 16.02
N ASP A 82 13.24 17.77 17.28
CA ASP A 82 12.43 18.94 17.63
C ASP A 82 13.07 20.24 17.11
N GLU A 83 14.40 20.35 17.15
CA GLU A 83 15.14 21.47 16.55
C GLU A 83 15.00 21.49 15.02
N ALA A 84 15.21 20.34 14.35
CA ALA A 84 15.12 20.26 12.90
C ALA A 84 13.71 20.58 12.36
N VAL A 85 12.65 20.15 13.06
CA VAL A 85 11.27 20.50 12.70
C VAL A 85 10.98 21.97 12.97
N SER A 86 11.49 22.55 14.06
CA SER A 86 11.31 23.98 14.39
C SER A 86 12.04 24.89 13.39
N ALA A 87 13.24 24.47 12.96
CA ALA A 87 14.07 25.13 11.95
C ALA A 87 13.44 25.20 10.55
N LEU A 88 12.34 24.47 10.30
CA LEU A 88 11.55 24.65 9.09
C LEU A 88 10.88 26.03 9.03
N ALA A 89 10.62 26.67 10.18
CA ALA A 89 9.91 27.95 10.24
C ALA A 89 10.78 29.14 9.82
N ASP A 90 12.07 29.09 10.13
CA ASP A 90 13.05 30.11 9.72
C ASP A 90 13.79 29.76 8.42
N GLY A 91 13.61 28.53 7.93
CA GLY A 91 14.18 28.04 6.67
C GLY A 91 15.65 27.62 6.78
N SER A 92 16.22 27.52 7.98
CA SER A 92 17.56 26.94 8.18
C SER A 92 17.60 25.43 7.91
N VAL A 93 16.45 24.75 8.04
CA VAL A 93 16.22 23.40 7.55
C VAL A 93 15.14 23.44 6.47
N VAL A 94 15.29 22.62 5.45
CA VAL A 94 14.25 22.38 4.43
C VAL A 94 13.72 20.96 4.53
N PHE A 95 12.45 20.78 4.16
CA PHE A 95 11.82 19.48 3.96
C PHE A 95 11.34 19.38 2.52
N TYR A 96 11.93 18.47 1.76
CA TYR A 96 11.65 18.32 0.33
C TYR A 96 11.40 16.86 -0.05
N ASN A 97 10.61 16.71 -1.12
CA ASN A 97 10.54 15.45 -1.85
C ASN A 97 11.87 15.19 -2.57
N ILE A 98 12.11 13.93 -2.94
CA ILE A 98 13.33 13.49 -3.62
C ILE A 98 12.94 12.72 -4.88
N ASN A 99 13.53 13.10 -6.02
CA ASN A 99 13.40 12.34 -7.25
C ASN A 99 14.53 11.32 -7.33
N SER A 100 14.24 10.09 -6.87
CA SER A 100 15.20 8.99 -6.86
C SER A 100 15.73 8.64 -8.27
N SER A 101 14.89 8.77 -9.30
CA SER A 101 15.28 8.47 -10.69
C SER A 101 16.29 9.47 -11.24
N LYS A 102 16.25 10.72 -10.78
CA LYS A 102 17.20 11.78 -11.14
C LYS A 102 18.35 11.92 -10.15
N GLY A 103 18.26 11.27 -8.98
CA GLY A 103 19.22 11.44 -7.90
C GLY A 103 19.29 12.89 -7.43
N SER A 104 18.14 13.57 -7.33
CA SER A 104 18.07 14.98 -6.96
C SER A 104 17.01 15.25 -5.91
N TRP A 105 17.23 16.27 -5.09
CA TRP A 105 16.16 16.92 -4.36
C TRP A 105 15.11 17.43 -5.34
N ASN A 106 13.85 17.48 -4.90
CA ASN A 106 12.72 17.96 -5.68
C ASN A 106 12.02 19.07 -4.92
N LYS A 107 12.34 20.31 -5.28
CA LYS A 107 11.79 21.54 -4.70
C LYS A 107 10.39 21.89 -5.23
N ALA A 108 9.70 20.95 -5.89
CA ALA A 108 8.32 21.15 -6.29
C ALA A 108 7.47 21.58 -5.09
N ALA A 109 6.57 22.54 -5.34
CA ALA A 109 5.63 23.02 -4.33
C ALA A 109 4.86 21.84 -3.71
N MET A 110 4.55 21.97 -2.42
CA MET A 110 3.75 20.99 -1.70
C MET A 110 2.34 20.95 -2.29
N THR A 111 1.89 19.77 -2.73
CA THR A 111 0.58 19.57 -3.34
C THR A 111 -0.45 18.99 -2.37
N LYS A 112 -0.01 18.51 -1.20
CA LYS A 112 -0.89 18.08 -0.10
C LYS A 112 -0.73 19.01 1.09
N GLY A 113 -1.73 19.87 1.28
CA GLY A 113 -1.71 20.87 2.35
C GLY A 113 -0.48 21.77 2.25
N THR A 114 0.15 22.04 3.38
CA THR A 114 1.36 22.88 3.47
C THR A 114 2.59 22.11 3.94
N THR A 115 2.53 20.77 3.96
CA THR A 115 3.59 19.92 4.53
C THR A 115 3.81 18.61 3.77
N GLY A 116 3.22 18.43 2.58
CA GLY A 116 3.30 17.17 1.86
C GLY A 116 3.03 17.23 0.36
N TRP A 117 3.06 16.06 -0.26
CA TRP A 117 2.82 15.87 -1.69
C TRP A 117 1.84 14.71 -1.95
N TYR A 118 1.07 14.86 -3.02
CA TYR A 118 0.38 13.76 -3.68
C TYR A 118 1.30 13.10 -4.72
N TYR A 119 1.09 11.80 -4.95
CA TYR A 119 1.90 11.01 -5.87
C TYR A 119 1.02 10.23 -6.85
N ASN A 120 1.41 10.24 -8.12
CA ASN A 120 0.75 9.48 -9.18
C ASN A 120 1.23 8.01 -9.22
N THR A 121 0.70 7.25 -10.18
CA THR A 121 1.01 5.83 -10.40
C THR A 121 2.48 5.53 -10.71
N ALA A 122 3.26 6.53 -11.14
CA ALA A 122 4.70 6.40 -11.38
C ALA A 122 5.56 6.82 -10.17
N GLY A 123 4.95 7.20 -9.04
CA GLY A 123 5.64 7.72 -7.86
C GLY A 123 6.17 9.16 -8.03
N GLY A 124 5.74 9.87 -9.07
CA GLY A 124 6.05 11.27 -9.26
C GLY A 124 5.06 12.17 -8.52
N VAL A 125 5.54 13.35 -8.08
CA VAL A 125 4.66 14.39 -7.50
C VAL A 125 3.56 14.75 -8.49
N SER A 126 2.33 14.85 -8.00
CA SER A 126 1.15 15.19 -8.79
C SER A 126 0.20 16.09 -8.00
N GLU A 127 -0.85 16.53 -8.68
CA GLU A 127 -2.06 17.07 -8.06
C GLU A 127 -2.94 15.94 -7.50
N LYS A 128 -3.90 16.30 -6.64
CA LYS A 128 -4.79 15.37 -5.94
C LYS A 128 -5.60 14.48 -6.89
N GLU A 129 -6.07 15.05 -7.99
CA GLU A 129 -6.97 14.37 -8.94
C GLU A 129 -6.29 13.22 -9.69
N ASN A 130 -4.96 13.23 -9.77
CA ASN A 130 -4.15 12.22 -10.45
C ASN A 130 -3.38 11.32 -9.47
N ALA A 131 -3.67 11.47 -8.18
CA ALA A 131 -2.92 10.83 -7.11
C ALA A 131 -3.47 9.45 -6.78
N ILE A 132 -2.58 8.53 -6.45
CA ILE A 132 -2.93 7.24 -5.82
C ILE A 132 -2.36 7.10 -4.41
N ALA A 133 -1.41 7.95 -4.03
CA ALA A 133 -0.82 7.97 -2.69
C ALA A 133 -0.49 9.41 -2.27
N SER A 134 -0.20 9.58 -0.99
CA SER A 134 0.25 10.85 -0.43
C SER A 134 1.21 10.65 0.74
N LEU A 135 2.07 11.64 0.95
CA LEU A 135 2.98 11.70 2.10
C LEU A 135 3.02 13.13 2.62
N GLU A 136 2.81 13.31 3.92
CA GLU A 136 2.93 14.60 4.60
C GLU A 136 3.70 14.51 5.91
N LEU A 137 4.29 15.64 6.30
CA LEU A 137 4.88 15.82 7.61
C LEU A 137 3.84 16.40 8.57
N ASP A 138 3.57 15.68 9.65
CA ASP A 138 2.91 16.23 10.83
C ASP A 138 4.00 16.82 11.75
N LYS A 139 4.06 18.14 11.81
CA LYS A 139 5.06 18.88 12.61
C LYS A 139 4.80 18.77 14.11
N ASP A 140 3.54 18.65 14.52
CA ASP A 140 3.15 18.63 15.92
C ASP A 140 3.37 17.25 16.53
N ALA A 141 3.02 16.19 15.80
CA ALA A 141 3.28 14.81 16.20
C ALA A 141 4.73 14.37 15.89
N LYS A 142 5.45 15.10 15.02
CA LYS A 142 6.79 14.74 14.51
C LYS A 142 6.77 13.39 13.82
N THR A 143 5.80 13.21 12.93
CA THR A 143 5.60 11.96 12.18
C THR A 143 5.52 12.23 10.68
N LEU A 144 6.01 11.27 9.89
CA LEU A 144 5.68 11.19 8.47
C LEU A 144 4.45 10.31 8.30
N VAL A 145 3.41 10.86 7.68
CA VAL A 145 2.13 10.18 7.45
C VAL A 145 2.07 9.79 5.98
N VAL A 146 1.94 8.50 5.71
CA VAL A 146 1.76 7.95 4.36
C VAL A 146 0.35 7.41 4.23
N SER A 147 -0.36 7.79 3.18
CA SER A 147 -1.74 7.36 2.93
C SER A 147 -1.92 6.96 1.47
N MET A 148 -2.75 5.94 1.25
CA MET A 148 -3.25 5.61 -0.08
C MET A 148 -4.55 6.37 -0.36
N ILE A 149 -4.79 6.69 -1.63
CA ILE A 149 -6.03 7.32 -2.09
C ILE A 149 -7.00 6.21 -2.52
N ASP A 150 -8.28 6.38 -2.19
CA ASP A 150 -9.34 5.42 -2.55
C ASP A 150 -9.29 5.04 -4.04
N GLY A 151 -9.42 3.74 -4.30
CA GLY A 151 -9.31 3.19 -5.65
C GLY A 151 -7.89 2.89 -6.13
N ALA A 152 -6.85 3.04 -5.30
CA ALA A 152 -5.50 2.58 -5.64
C ALA A 152 -5.50 1.07 -6.00
N PRO A 153 -4.97 0.67 -7.18
CA PRO A 153 -5.07 -0.72 -7.64
C PRO A 153 -4.26 -1.71 -6.79
N VAL A 154 -4.78 -2.93 -6.61
CA VAL A 154 -4.01 -4.07 -6.09
C VAL A 154 -2.76 -4.31 -6.95
N GLY A 155 -1.63 -4.62 -6.31
CA GLY A 155 -0.36 -4.82 -6.99
C GLY A 155 0.41 -3.51 -7.26
N THR A 156 -0.15 -2.35 -6.89
CA THR A 156 0.59 -1.09 -6.87
C THR A 156 1.86 -1.23 -6.03
N SER A 157 2.98 -0.72 -6.54
CA SER A 157 4.25 -0.61 -5.83
C SER A 157 4.89 0.74 -6.16
N LEU A 158 5.09 1.57 -5.13
CA LEU A 158 5.62 2.92 -5.24
C LEU A 158 6.84 3.10 -4.34
N ASN A 159 7.75 3.98 -4.74
CA ASN A 159 8.84 4.44 -3.90
C ASN A 159 8.71 5.94 -3.63
N LEU A 160 8.23 6.30 -2.45
CA LEU A 160 8.07 7.68 -2.01
C LEU A 160 9.32 8.10 -1.24
N ASN A 161 9.88 9.26 -1.56
CA ASN A 161 11.15 9.69 -0.96
C ASN A 161 11.08 11.14 -0.52
N VAL A 162 11.36 11.39 0.76
CA VAL A 162 11.44 12.73 1.33
C VAL A 162 12.67 12.85 2.21
N GLY A 163 13.06 14.07 2.55
CA GLY A 163 14.15 14.27 3.49
C GLY A 163 14.18 15.67 4.09
N PHE A 164 14.90 15.75 5.21
CA PHE A 164 15.28 17.01 5.86
C PHE A 164 16.73 17.30 5.48
N ALA A 165 17.04 18.55 5.14
CA ALA A 165 18.41 18.97 4.88
C ALA A 165 18.68 20.35 5.48
N LEU A 166 19.91 20.60 5.92
CA LEU A 166 20.35 21.96 6.21
C LEU A 166 20.26 22.79 4.92
N ASN A 167 19.61 23.95 5.01
CA ASN A 167 19.48 24.83 3.87
C ASN A 167 20.83 25.47 3.59
N GLY A 168 21.41 25.15 2.44
CA GLY A 168 22.77 25.51 2.11
C GLY A 168 23.09 25.25 0.65
N PRO A 169 24.34 25.46 0.24
CA PRO A 169 24.74 25.37 -1.16
C PRO A 169 24.62 23.95 -1.73
N ASP A 170 24.75 22.88 -0.92
CA ASP A 170 24.83 21.51 -1.42
C ASP A 170 23.78 20.54 -0.88
N TYR A 171 23.10 20.87 0.23
CA TYR A 171 22.14 19.99 0.90
C TYR A 171 22.75 18.61 1.27
N ASP A 172 24.07 18.55 1.50
CA ASP A 172 24.81 17.31 1.80
C ASP A 172 24.57 16.82 3.25
N ASN A 173 24.20 17.73 4.14
CA ASN A 173 23.78 17.43 5.51
C ASN A 173 22.28 17.17 5.53
N TYR A 174 21.91 15.89 5.53
CA TYR A 174 20.51 15.51 5.40
C TYR A 174 20.18 14.19 6.11
N VAL A 175 18.88 13.99 6.36
CA VAL A 175 18.28 12.69 6.68
C VAL A 175 17.21 12.38 5.64
N ARG A 176 17.29 11.20 5.02
CA ARG A 176 16.36 10.75 3.97
C ARG A 176 15.46 9.63 4.48
N PHE A 177 14.20 9.67 4.10
CA PHE A 177 13.23 8.60 4.30
C PHE A 177 12.75 8.08 2.95
N SER A 178 12.92 6.77 2.74
CA SER A 178 12.51 6.05 1.53
C SER A 178 11.44 5.03 1.90
N PHE A 179 10.22 5.25 1.43
CA PHE A 179 9.09 4.37 1.66
C PHE A 179 8.84 3.52 0.43
N THR A 180 8.92 2.20 0.58
CA THR A 180 8.39 1.27 -0.41
C THR A 180 6.95 0.96 -0.03
N VAL A 181 6.01 1.51 -0.78
CA VAL A 181 4.57 1.41 -0.52
C VAL A 181 3.97 0.39 -1.47
N THR A 182 3.30 -0.63 -0.94
CA THR A 182 2.61 -1.63 -1.75
C THR A 182 1.13 -1.71 -1.41
N VAL A 183 0.28 -1.85 -2.43
CA VAL A 183 -1.12 -2.22 -2.25
C VAL A 183 -1.24 -3.71 -2.41
N THR A 184 -1.54 -4.38 -1.31
CA THR A 184 -1.71 -5.82 -1.25
C THR A 184 -3.19 -6.16 -1.23
N ASP A 185 -3.50 -7.41 -1.58
CA ASP A 185 -4.80 -8.01 -1.34
C ASP A 185 -4.66 -9.09 -0.27
N PRO A 186 -4.41 -8.69 1.00
CA PRO A 186 -3.98 -9.63 2.02
C PRO A 186 -5.12 -10.55 2.50
N GLY A 187 -6.38 -10.25 2.17
CA GLY A 187 -7.53 -11.05 2.57
C GLY A 187 -7.87 -12.21 1.65
N ARG A 188 -7.30 -12.30 0.44
CA ARG A 188 -7.73 -13.30 -0.56
C ARG A 188 -7.02 -14.65 -0.43
N ILE A 189 -7.82 -15.68 -0.26
CA ILE A 189 -7.42 -17.08 -0.22
C ILE A 189 -8.01 -17.78 -1.45
N ILE A 190 -7.15 -18.33 -2.31
CA ILE A 190 -7.59 -19.07 -3.50
C ILE A 190 -7.53 -20.55 -3.19
N VAL A 191 -8.67 -21.22 -3.29
CA VAL A 191 -8.78 -22.68 -3.11
C VAL A 191 -9.19 -23.29 -4.45
N THR A 192 -8.57 -24.41 -4.82
CA THR A 192 -8.96 -25.19 -6.00
C THR A 192 -9.06 -26.64 -5.58
N ASP A 193 -10.26 -27.21 -5.64
CA ASP A 193 -10.51 -28.57 -5.17
C ASP A 193 -11.71 -29.19 -5.91
N ASN A 194 -11.97 -30.47 -5.66
CA ASN A 194 -13.13 -31.18 -6.18
C ASN A 194 -14.21 -31.34 -5.11
N ILE A 195 -15.47 -31.15 -5.50
CA ILE A 195 -16.62 -31.50 -4.67
C ILE A 195 -16.95 -32.98 -4.94
N PRO A 196 -16.84 -33.87 -3.94
CA PRO A 196 -16.95 -35.31 -4.15
C PRO A 196 -18.32 -35.77 -4.67
N THR A 197 -18.39 -36.96 -5.24
CA THR A 197 -19.65 -37.59 -5.63
C THR A 197 -20.46 -38.01 -4.39
N GLY A 198 -21.77 -37.80 -4.45
CA GLY A 198 -22.72 -38.19 -3.40
C GLY A 198 -23.67 -37.05 -3.04
N ASP A 199 -24.88 -37.39 -2.63
CA ASP A 199 -25.85 -36.38 -2.18
C ASP A 199 -25.29 -35.68 -0.94
N TYR A 200 -25.19 -34.34 -1.01
CA TYR A 200 -24.66 -33.49 0.06
C TYR A 200 -23.19 -33.72 0.40
N ALA A 201 -22.43 -34.39 -0.47
CA ALA A 201 -21.00 -34.54 -0.29
C ALA A 201 -20.28 -33.19 -0.43
N SER A 202 -19.22 -32.99 0.35
CA SER A 202 -18.47 -31.74 0.44
C SER A 202 -16.98 -31.99 0.62
N PHE A 203 -16.17 -31.01 0.24
CA PHE A 203 -14.81 -30.87 0.76
C PHE A 203 -14.80 -29.75 1.82
N GLN A 204 -13.71 -29.68 2.58
CA GLN A 204 -13.57 -28.75 3.71
C GLN A 204 -12.34 -27.86 3.51
N ILE A 205 -12.48 -26.60 3.88
CA ILE A 205 -11.38 -25.65 3.99
C ILE A 205 -11.15 -25.38 5.47
N ASP A 206 -10.04 -25.88 6.01
CA ASP A 206 -9.68 -25.70 7.41
C ASP A 206 -9.15 -24.28 7.65
N PHE A 207 -9.69 -23.57 8.64
CA PHE A 207 -9.23 -22.22 8.96
C PHE A 207 -7.83 -22.21 9.58
N ALA A 208 -7.37 -23.32 10.16
CA ALA A 208 -6.02 -23.45 10.68
C ALA A 208 -4.95 -23.27 9.59
N ASP A 209 -5.23 -23.72 8.37
CA ASP A 209 -4.34 -23.54 7.21
C ASP A 209 -4.20 -22.07 6.78
N HIS A 210 -5.04 -21.20 7.32
CA HIS A 210 -5.13 -19.78 6.97
C HIS A 210 -5.00 -18.86 8.19
N GLU A 211 -4.46 -19.35 9.31
CA GLU A 211 -4.36 -18.60 10.57
C GLU A 211 -3.65 -17.25 10.41
N ASN A 212 -2.52 -17.20 9.69
CA ASN A 212 -1.78 -15.95 9.48
C ASN A 212 -2.65 -14.89 8.78
N VAL A 213 -3.44 -15.31 7.78
CA VAL A 213 -4.32 -14.42 7.02
C VAL A 213 -5.47 -13.93 7.91
N ILE A 214 -6.04 -14.81 8.74
CA ILE A 214 -7.07 -14.45 9.73
C ILE A 214 -6.51 -13.42 10.72
N VAL A 215 -5.34 -13.67 11.31
CA VAL A 215 -4.73 -12.78 12.30
C VAL A 215 -4.40 -11.42 11.70
N GLU A 216 -3.75 -11.39 10.54
CA GLU A 216 -3.34 -10.14 9.89
C GLU A 216 -4.53 -9.30 9.43
N ASN A 217 -5.62 -9.92 8.98
CA ASN A 217 -6.73 -9.20 8.36
C ASN A 217 -7.93 -8.97 9.27
N LEU A 218 -8.22 -9.86 10.20
CA LEU A 218 -9.33 -9.68 11.15
C LEU A 218 -8.83 -9.13 12.49
N GLY A 219 -7.52 -9.23 12.77
CA GLY A 219 -6.97 -8.83 14.07
C GLY A 219 -7.42 -9.75 15.21
N MET A 220 -7.82 -10.98 14.88
CA MET A 220 -8.32 -11.99 15.81
C MET A 220 -7.40 -13.21 15.78
N THR A 221 -7.21 -13.84 16.94
CA THR A 221 -6.62 -15.19 16.96
C THR A 221 -7.54 -16.19 16.27
N LEU A 222 -7.00 -17.31 15.78
CA LEU A 222 -7.82 -18.38 15.19
C LEU A 222 -8.94 -18.84 16.14
N LYS A 223 -8.64 -18.94 17.43
CA LYS A 223 -9.63 -19.32 18.46
C LYS A 223 -10.77 -18.32 18.59
N GLU A 224 -10.48 -17.03 18.56
CA GLU A 224 -11.51 -15.98 18.61
C GLU A 224 -12.35 -15.97 17.33
N PHE A 225 -11.70 -16.13 16.18
CA PHE A 225 -12.38 -16.20 14.88
C PHE A 225 -13.35 -17.38 14.79
N THR A 226 -12.87 -18.60 15.05
CA THR A 226 -13.71 -19.81 15.07
C THR A 226 -14.85 -19.72 16.08
N ALA A 227 -14.63 -19.06 17.23
CA ALA A 227 -15.70 -18.77 18.19
C ALA A 227 -16.76 -17.82 17.61
N ALA A 228 -16.32 -16.76 16.92
CA ALA A 228 -17.21 -15.77 16.32
C ALA A 228 -18.02 -16.33 15.15
N CYS A 229 -17.47 -17.24 14.34
CA CYS A 229 -18.18 -17.86 13.23
C CYS A 229 -19.40 -18.71 13.65
N LYS A 230 -19.51 -19.08 14.93
CA LYS A 230 -20.66 -19.79 15.50
C LYS A 230 -21.78 -18.86 15.97
N ASP A 231 -21.50 -17.58 16.14
CA ASP A 231 -22.46 -16.62 16.65
C ASP A 231 -23.02 -15.79 15.49
N SER A 232 -24.18 -16.17 14.97
CA SER A 232 -24.82 -15.46 13.86
C SER A 232 -25.15 -14.00 14.19
N GLU A 233 -25.32 -13.68 15.48
CA GLU A 233 -25.57 -12.33 15.98
C GLU A 233 -24.26 -11.58 16.30
N GLY A 234 -23.14 -12.31 16.40
CA GLY A 234 -21.80 -11.79 16.67
C GLY A 234 -21.28 -10.87 15.55
N ASP A 235 -20.10 -10.28 15.78
CA ASP A 235 -19.53 -9.28 14.86
C ASP A 235 -19.00 -9.89 13.56
N ILE A 236 -18.73 -11.20 13.47
CA ILE A 236 -18.30 -11.82 12.23
C ILE A 236 -19.50 -12.33 11.44
N ALA A 237 -19.58 -11.94 10.17
CA ALA A 237 -20.57 -12.42 9.21
C ALA A 237 -19.90 -13.13 8.04
N LEU A 238 -20.62 -14.08 7.46
CA LEU A 238 -20.31 -14.68 6.17
C LEU A 238 -21.15 -13.94 5.13
N TYR A 239 -20.52 -13.41 4.08
CA TYR A 239 -21.25 -12.80 2.95
C TYR A 239 -20.84 -13.46 1.64
N MET A 240 -21.82 -13.79 0.81
CA MET A 240 -21.55 -14.20 -0.56
C MET A 240 -21.10 -12.99 -1.38
N VAL A 241 -20.12 -13.18 -2.25
CA VAL A 241 -19.62 -12.12 -3.14
C VAL A 241 -20.17 -12.34 -4.53
N ASP A 242 -20.76 -11.30 -5.11
CA ASP A 242 -21.17 -11.31 -6.50
C ASP A 242 -19.93 -11.40 -7.41
N ASN A 243 -19.81 -12.49 -8.18
CA ASN A 243 -18.65 -12.73 -9.03
C ASN A 243 -18.44 -11.67 -10.13
N THR A 244 -19.48 -10.91 -10.50
CA THR A 244 -19.42 -9.92 -11.58
C THR A 244 -19.05 -8.53 -11.07
N THR A 245 -19.65 -8.12 -9.93
CA THR A 245 -19.56 -6.77 -9.38
C THR A 245 -18.62 -6.67 -8.19
N GLY A 246 -18.35 -7.80 -7.51
CA GLY A 246 -17.59 -7.84 -6.25
C GLY A 246 -18.37 -7.36 -5.03
N ALA A 247 -19.66 -7.04 -5.17
CA ALA A 247 -20.50 -6.62 -4.05
C ALA A 247 -20.78 -7.78 -3.09
N TRP A 248 -20.78 -7.50 -1.79
CA TRP A 248 -21.12 -8.47 -0.75
C TRP A 248 -22.63 -8.48 -0.54
N ASP A 249 -23.22 -9.67 -0.49
CA ASP A 249 -24.62 -9.86 -0.12
C ASP A 249 -24.78 -9.75 1.39
N LYS A 250 -25.12 -8.56 1.87
CA LYS A 250 -25.37 -8.27 3.30
C LYS A 250 -26.84 -8.34 3.69
N GLU A 251 -27.72 -8.60 2.73
CA GLU A 251 -29.17 -8.53 2.93
C GLU A 251 -29.78 -9.92 3.15
N SER A 252 -29.19 -10.95 2.55
CA SER A 252 -29.67 -12.33 2.67
C SER A 252 -29.45 -12.91 4.07
N ALA A 253 -30.54 -13.39 4.67
CA ALA A 253 -30.46 -14.21 5.88
C ALA A 253 -29.79 -15.56 5.58
N TYR A 254 -29.11 -16.14 6.56
CA TYR A 254 -28.52 -17.48 6.46
C TYR A 254 -29.59 -18.55 6.18
N THR A 255 -29.28 -19.47 5.27
CA THR A 255 -30.27 -20.42 4.73
C THR A 255 -29.89 -21.90 4.86
N ALA A 256 -28.62 -22.23 5.09
CA ALA A 256 -28.17 -23.62 5.23
C ALA A 256 -28.13 -24.12 6.68
N GLY A 257 -27.99 -25.44 6.83
CA GLY A 257 -27.84 -26.10 8.14
C GLY A 257 -26.48 -25.80 8.76
N GLY A 258 -26.31 -26.19 10.03
CA GLY A 258 -25.13 -25.87 10.85
C GLY A 258 -25.45 -24.84 11.94
N SER A 259 -24.81 -24.92 13.10
CA SER A 259 -25.00 -23.98 14.22
C SER A 259 -24.33 -22.62 14.00
N GLY A 260 -24.16 -22.20 12.75
CA GLY A 260 -23.38 -21.02 12.37
C GLY A 260 -23.92 -20.30 11.13
N ILE A 261 -23.05 -19.47 10.54
CA ILE A 261 -23.33 -18.59 9.41
C ILE A 261 -23.20 -19.34 8.08
N SER A 262 -24.30 -19.68 7.39
CA SER A 262 -24.26 -20.64 6.27
C SER A 262 -25.34 -20.40 5.20
N TYR A 263 -25.05 -20.75 3.94
CA TYR A 263 -25.93 -20.49 2.80
C TYR A 263 -26.11 -21.69 1.87
N TRP A 264 -27.35 -21.91 1.44
CA TRP A 264 -27.65 -22.60 0.18
C TRP A 264 -27.53 -21.62 -0.97
N LEU A 265 -27.00 -22.10 -2.10
CA LEU A 265 -26.80 -21.29 -3.29
C LEU A 265 -27.39 -21.95 -4.54
N ASP A 266 -27.81 -21.12 -5.49
CA ASP A 266 -28.15 -21.55 -6.85
C ASP A 266 -26.89 -21.74 -7.72
N ALA A 267 -27.08 -22.14 -8.98
CA ALA A 267 -25.97 -22.34 -9.93
C ALA A 267 -25.17 -21.06 -10.26
N ASN A 268 -25.71 -19.88 -9.94
CA ASN A 268 -25.03 -18.59 -10.10
C ASN A 268 -24.36 -18.11 -8.80
N CYS A 269 -24.27 -18.98 -7.79
CA CYS A 269 -23.77 -18.67 -6.45
C CYS A 269 -24.58 -17.58 -5.72
N LYS A 270 -25.87 -17.45 -6.03
CA LYS A 270 -26.80 -16.56 -5.31
C LYS A 270 -27.47 -17.29 -4.17
N VAL A 271 -27.65 -16.59 -3.05
CA VAL A 271 -28.33 -17.15 -1.89
C VAL A 271 -29.74 -17.59 -2.27
N THR A 272 -30.05 -18.84 -1.93
CA THR A 272 -31.37 -19.46 -2.10
C THR A 272 -31.69 -20.26 -0.83
N THR A 273 -32.79 -21.00 -0.84
CA THR A 273 -33.20 -21.85 0.27
C THR A 273 -33.15 -23.33 -0.13
N TRP A 274 -33.01 -24.19 0.87
CA TRP A 274 -32.99 -25.64 0.67
C TRP A 274 -34.23 -26.11 -0.12
N ASN A 275 -34.00 -27.01 -1.08
CA ASN A 275 -35.06 -27.65 -1.87
C ASN A 275 -35.90 -26.69 -2.74
N THR A 276 -35.48 -25.43 -2.91
CA THR A 276 -36.03 -24.53 -3.93
C THR A 276 -35.52 -24.93 -5.30
N ALA A 277 -36.37 -24.86 -6.33
CA ALA A 277 -35.97 -25.19 -7.70
C ALA A 277 -34.69 -24.45 -8.12
N GLY A 278 -33.64 -25.20 -8.48
CA GLY A 278 -32.35 -24.65 -8.93
C GLY A 278 -31.29 -24.47 -7.84
N PHE A 279 -31.55 -24.82 -6.57
CA PHE A 279 -30.49 -24.91 -5.57
C PHE A 279 -29.44 -25.96 -6.00
N THR A 280 -28.16 -25.63 -5.84
CA THR A 280 -27.06 -26.35 -6.51
C THR A 280 -25.94 -26.72 -5.54
N LEU A 281 -25.66 -25.88 -4.55
CA LEU A 281 -24.54 -26.07 -3.61
C LEU A 281 -24.83 -25.41 -2.26
N PHE A 282 -23.98 -25.68 -1.28
CA PHE A 282 -23.94 -24.99 0.00
C PHE A 282 -22.53 -24.54 0.36
N VAL A 283 -22.47 -23.45 1.12
CA VAL A 283 -21.28 -22.96 1.82
C VAL A 283 -21.66 -22.95 3.29
N GLU A 284 -21.07 -23.85 4.07
CA GLU A 284 -21.50 -24.14 5.43
C GLU A 284 -20.33 -24.09 6.40
N THR A 285 -20.36 -23.13 7.32
CA THR A 285 -19.43 -23.11 8.45
C THR A 285 -19.77 -24.27 9.38
N SER A 286 -18.76 -25.04 9.80
CA SER A 286 -18.95 -26.15 10.73
C SER A 286 -19.55 -25.70 12.07
N ASP A 287 -20.23 -26.62 12.75
CA ASP A 287 -20.84 -26.35 14.06
C ASP A 287 -19.85 -25.84 15.11
N ASP A 288 -18.60 -26.32 15.04
CA ASP A 288 -17.53 -25.88 15.94
C ASP A 288 -16.80 -24.62 15.47
N GLY A 289 -17.11 -24.15 14.26
CA GLY A 289 -16.55 -22.97 13.61
C GLY A 289 -15.14 -23.17 13.04
N SER A 290 -14.62 -24.40 13.01
CA SER A 290 -13.22 -24.69 12.64
C SER A 290 -12.95 -24.73 11.13
N PHE A 291 -13.96 -25.02 10.31
CA PHE A 291 -13.82 -25.07 8.86
C PHE A 291 -15.06 -24.54 8.14
N VAL A 292 -14.92 -24.32 6.84
CA VAL A 292 -16.06 -24.12 5.92
C VAL A 292 -16.14 -25.26 4.92
N ALA A 293 -17.29 -25.91 4.85
CA ALA A 293 -17.61 -26.96 3.90
C ALA A 293 -18.22 -26.36 2.64
N ILE A 294 -17.76 -26.85 1.49
CA ILE A 294 -18.32 -26.53 0.18
C ILE A 294 -18.86 -27.82 -0.41
N GLY A 295 -20.18 -27.91 -0.56
CA GLY A 295 -20.82 -29.15 -0.94
C GLY A 295 -21.91 -29.00 -1.99
N ARG A 296 -22.37 -30.14 -2.50
CA ARG A 296 -23.29 -30.23 -3.63
C ARG A 296 -24.72 -30.53 -3.22
N ALA A 297 -25.69 -29.99 -3.95
CA ALA A 297 -27.02 -30.57 -4.00
C ALA A 297 -27.01 -31.93 -4.75
N PRO A 298 -28.07 -32.74 -4.63
CA PRO A 298 -28.23 -33.95 -5.44
C PRO A 298 -28.20 -33.68 -6.95
N ALA A 299 -27.86 -34.71 -7.73
CA ALA A 299 -27.99 -34.74 -9.18
C ALA A 299 -27.19 -33.70 -10.01
N ILE A 300 -26.11 -33.13 -9.46
CA ILE A 300 -25.18 -32.30 -10.26
C ILE A 300 -24.33 -33.16 -11.22
N ALA A 301 -24.11 -32.69 -12.44
CA ALA A 301 -23.33 -33.43 -13.43
C ALA A 301 -21.82 -33.38 -13.10
N SER A 302 -21.16 -34.54 -13.15
CA SER A 302 -19.69 -34.66 -13.07
C SER A 302 -18.99 -33.77 -14.10
N GLY A 303 -17.85 -33.19 -13.71
CA GLY A 303 -17.05 -32.27 -14.52
C GLY A 303 -17.61 -30.85 -14.60
N THR A 304 -18.75 -30.56 -13.98
CA THR A 304 -19.28 -29.20 -13.85
C THR A 304 -18.31 -28.37 -13.03
N LYS A 305 -18.02 -27.14 -13.48
CA LYS A 305 -17.12 -26.22 -12.77
C LYS A 305 -17.90 -25.06 -12.19
N ILE A 306 -17.51 -24.63 -11.01
CA ILE A 306 -18.11 -23.48 -10.33
C ILE A 306 -17.04 -22.63 -9.67
N ASN A 307 -17.22 -21.32 -9.74
CA ASN A 307 -16.39 -20.36 -9.02
C ASN A 307 -17.25 -19.71 -7.94
N ILE A 308 -16.86 -19.88 -6.69
CA ILE A 308 -17.60 -19.43 -5.52
C ILE A 308 -16.74 -18.41 -4.80
N ARG A 309 -17.31 -17.25 -4.47
CA ARG A 309 -16.62 -16.21 -3.71
C ARG A 309 -17.43 -15.86 -2.48
N PHE A 310 -16.79 -15.87 -1.32
CA PHE A 310 -17.42 -15.47 -0.05
C PHE A 310 -16.40 -14.82 0.87
N VAL A 311 -16.87 -13.98 1.78
CA VAL A 311 -16.04 -13.32 2.78
C VAL A 311 -16.48 -13.67 4.19
N TYR A 312 -15.52 -13.77 5.11
CA TYR A 312 -15.79 -13.56 6.53
C TYR A 312 -15.36 -12.14 6.87
N ALA A 313 -16.28 -11.31 7.35
CA ALA A 313 -16.04 -9.89 7.60
C ALA A 313 -16.61 -9.45 8.95
N SER A 314 -15.98 -8.45 9.56
CA SER A 314 -16.55 -7.73 10.70
C SER A 314 -17.73 -6.87 10.24
N LYS A 315 -18.88 -6.99 10.93
CA LYS A 315 -20.08 -6.19 10.71
C LYS A 315 -19.87 -4.74 11.14
N SER A 316 -19.05 -4.51 12.16
CA SER A 316 -18.73 -3.18 12.68
C SER A 316 -17.61 -2.47 11.92
N ASP A 317 -16.75 -3.21 11.23
CA ASP A 317 -15.62 -2.69 10.45
C ASP A 317 -15.41 -3.54 9.19
N ASP A 318 -16.09 -3.17 8.10
CA ASP A 318 -16.00 -3.87 6.80
C ASP A 318 -14.58 -3.87 6.22
N SER A 319 -13.68 -3.03 6.75
CA SER A 319 -12.27 -3.11 6.39
C SER A 319 -11.70 -4.45 6.86
N LYS A 320 -12.12 -5.01 7.99
CA LYS A 320 -11.62 -6.30 8.51
C LYS A 320 -12.35 -7.48 7.89
N PHE A 321 -11.72 -8.11 6.90
CA PHE A 321 -12.27 -9.30 6.25
C PHE A 321 -11.20 -10.27 5.73
N ILE A 322 -11.61 -11.50 5.45
CA ILE A 322 -10.91 -12.44 4.56
C ILE A 322 -11.88 -12.89 3.47
N GLU A 323 -11.40 -13.07 2.25
CA GLU A 323 -12.17 -13.51 1.08
C GLU A 323 -11.65 -14.85 0.59
N PHE A 324 -12.53 -15.83 0.45
CA PHE A 324 -12.24 -17.08 -0.22
C PHE A 324 -12.72 -17.01 -1.68
N ILE A 325 -11.83 -17.37 -2.60
CA ILE A 325 -12.13 -17.58 -4.02
C ILE A 325 -11.92 -19.07 -4.31
N VAL A 326 -13.02 -19.80 -4.42
CA VAL A 326 -13.02 -21.25 -4.57
C VAL A 326 -13.31 -21.61 -6.03
N ASN A 327 -12.37 -22.30 -6.66
CA ASN A 327 -12.54 -22.90 -7.98
C ASN A 327 -12.81 -24.39 -7.80
N ALA A 328 -14.08 -24.79 -7.84
CA ALA A 328 -14.48 -26.17 -7.61
C ALA A 328 -14.88 -26.90 -8.90
N THR A 329 -14.56 -28.19 -8.98
CA THR A 329 -15.12 -29.11 -9.99
C THR A 329 -15.93 -30.19 -9.29
N PHE A 330 -17.15 -30.46 -9.75
CA PHE A 330 -17.94 -31.57 -9.22
C PHE A 330 -17.42 -32.90 -9.77
N ASP A 331 -17.10 -33.85 -8.90
CA ASP A 331 -16.76 -35.23 -9.26
C ASP A 331 -17.99 -36.02 -9.74
#